data_AF-A0A5S4G753-F1
#
_entry.id   AF-A0A5S4G753-F1
#
_cell.length_a   1.000
_cell.length_b   1.000
_cell.length_c   1.000
_cell.angle_alpha   90.00
_cell.angle_beta   90.00
_cell.angle_gamma   90.00
#
_symmetry.space_group_name_H-M   'P 1'
#
loop_
_entity.id
_entity.type
_entity.pdbx_description
1 polymer ?
#
loop_
_entity_poly.entity_id
_entity_poly.type
_entity_poly.pdbx_seq_one_letter_code
_entity_poly.pdbx_strand_id
1 'polypeptide(L)'
;HIFWPATHTERMVRLYRERYEHHGHGLDPFAAPAIGLTGPGAVSTARVLALAALDEHGDDSLVVIPRPDATILFGLAEDELLDDDTAGLFIPGNLDAALAYLETELAIRQNTGVTKARRLLLVADCTQEPDRIKALLARHPGGASAILVGPWTGERATIDDTGLVTAPASLASSLPGHVPALSRTEARDRLLAALARHKKPGKPSPKRRSSSRRP
;
A
#
# COMPACT_ATOMS: atom_id res chain seq x y z
N HIS A 1 33.40 16.28 -26.80
CA HIS A 1 31.96 16.36 -27.07
C HIS A 1 31.40 14.96 -27.23
N ILE A 2 30.86 14.37 -26.16
CA ILE A 2 30.18 13.06 -26.24
C ILE A 2 28.71 13.37 -26.49
N PHE A 3 28.33 13.53 -27.75
CA PHE A 3 26.92 13.63 -28.13
C PHE A 3 26.45 12.26 -28.59
N TRP A 4 25.49 11.70 -27.86
CA TRP A 4 24.84 10.45 -28.24
C TRP A 4 23.93 10.69 -29.47
N PRO A 5 23.82 9.72 -30.39
CA PRO A 5 22.86 9.79 -31.49
C PRO A 5 21.43 9.93 -30.98
N ALA A 6 20.56 10.63 -31.72
CA ALA A 6 19.16 10.83 -31.34
C ALA A 6 18.41 9.50 -31.04
N THR A 7 18.71 8.44 -31.80
CA THR A 7 18.15 7.10 -31.59
C THR A 7 18.53 6.48 -30.25
N HIS A 8 19.67 6.84 -29.68
CA HIS A 8 20.09 6.41 -28.35
C HIS A 8 19.28 7.12 -27.27
N THR A 9 19.08 8.44 -27.41
CA THR A 9 18.23 9.21 -26.50
C THR A 9 16.78 8.74 -26.56
N GLU A 10 16.23 8.45 -27.75
CA GLU A 10 14.88 7.89 -27.88
C GLU A 10 14.74 6.54 -27.19
N ARG A 11 15.75 5.66 -27.33
CA ARG A 11 15.74 4.35 -26.67
C ARG A 11 15.86 4.48 -25.16
N MET A 12 16.70 5.40 -24.66
CA MET A 12 16.79 5.69 -23.23
C MET A 12 15.52 6.33 -22.70
N VAL A 13 14.91 7.29 -23.43
CA VAL A 13 13.64 7.92 -23.04
C VAL A 13 12.53 6.88 -23.02
N ARG A 14 12.47 5.98 -24.01
CA ARG A 14 11.49 4.88 -24.01
C ARG A 14 11.69 3.93 -22.82
N LEU A 15 12.93 3.53 -22.53
CA LEU A 15 13.24 2.70 -21.37
C LEU A 15 12.97 3.43 -20.05
N TYR A 16 13.29 4.72 -19.98
CA TYR A 16 12.98 5.57 -18.83
C TYR A 16 11.47 5.75 -18.66
N ARG A 17 10.74 5.85 -19.76
CA ARG A 17 9.29 5.93 -19.81
C ARG A 17 8.63 4.63 -19.34
N GLU A 18 8.97 3.51 -19.96
CA GLU A 18 8.54 2.17 -19.52
C GLU A 18 8.89 1.91 -18.04
N ARG A 19 10.02 2.43 -17.56
CA ARG A 19 10.48 2.22 -16.18
C ARG A 19 9.89 3.21 -15.17
N TYR A 20 9.58 4.44 -15.58
CA TYR A 20 9.28 5.53 -14.65
C TYR A 20 8.03 6.37 -14.96
N GLU A 21 7.41 6.28 -16.16
CA GLU A 21 6.10 6.94 -16.41
C GLU A 21 4.97 6.36 -15.55
N HIS A 22 5.18 5.18 -14.98
CA HIS A 22 4.25 4.54 -14.04
C HIS A 22 4.33 5.12 -12.61
N HIS A 23 5.29 6.00 -12.27
CA HIS A 23 5.45 6.60 -10.94
C HIS A 23 4.58 7.85 -10.72
N GLY A 24 3.30 7.84 -11.12
CA GLY A 24 2.39 8.90 -10.65
C GLY A 24 1.26 9.33 -11.57
N HIS A 25 1.01 8.67 -12.70
CA HIS A 25 -0.12 9.01 -13.58
C HIS A 25 -1.02 7.79 -13.81
N GLY A 26 -1.89 7.51 -12.85
CA GLY A 26 -3.03 6.59 -13.01
C GLY A 26 -3.11 5.41 -12.05
N LEU A 27 -2.20 5.30 -11.08
CA LEU A 27 -2.22 4.27 -10.05
C LEU A 27 -2.44 4.93 -8.68
N ASP A 28 -3.69 4.95 -8.21
CA ASP A 28 -4.05 5.48 -6.89
C ASP A 28 -4.68 4.33 -6.08
N PRO A 29 -3.96 3.80 -5.06
CA PRO A 29 -4.44 2.67 -4.25
C PRO A 29 -5.66 3.02 -3.38
N PHE A 30 -6.07 4.29 -3.34
CA PHE A 30 -7.19 4.77 -2.55
C PHE A 30 -8.32 5.38 -3.38
N ALA A 31 -8.22 5.38 -4.72
CA ALA A 31 -9.26 5.93 -5.59
C ALA A 31 -10.59 5.15 -5.54
N ALA A 32 -10.54 3.90 -5.07
CA ALA A 32 -11.72 3.08 -4.80
C ALA A 32 -11.72 2.58 -3.34
N PRO A 33 -12.90 2.30 -2.74
CA PRO A 33 -13.00 1.69 -1.42
C PRO A 33 -12.39 0.27 -1.37
N ALA A 34 -12.53 -0.49 -2.46
CA ALA A 34 -11.92 -1.81 -2.61
C ALA A 34 -11.52 -2.06 -4.05
N ILE A 35 -10.31 -2.58 -4.25
CA ILE A 35 -9.79 -3.07 -5.53
C ILE A 35 -9.57 -4.56 -5.37
N GLY A 36 -10.47 -5.38 -5.91
CA GLY A 36 -10.24 -6.82 -5.98
C GLY A 36 -9.36 -7.18 -7.18
N LEU A 37 -8.36 -8.03 -6.99
CA LEU A 37 -7.39 -8.43 -8.02
C LEU A 37 -7.49 -9.95 -8.25
N THR A 38 -7.59 -10.34 -9.52
CA THR A 38 -7.60 -11.75 -9.94
C THR A 38 -6.71 -11.98 -11.15
N GLY A 39 -6.44 -13.24 -11.48
CA GLY A 39 -5.55 -13.64 -12.57
C GLY A 39 -4.08 -13.75 -12.15
N PRO A 40 -3.21 -14.25 -13.05
CA PRO A 40 -1.81 -14.56 -12.75
C PRO A 40 -0.98 -13.32 -12.35
N GLY A 41 -1.33 -12.12 -12.82
CA GLY A 41 -0.65 -10.88 -12.45
C GLY A 41 -1.12 -10.25 -11.14
N ALA A 42 -2.17 -10.79 -10.48
CA ALA A 42 -2.81 -10.15 -9.33
C ALA A 42 -1.85 -9.86 -8.17
N VAL A 43 -1.05 -10.84 -7.77
CA VAL A 43 -0.09 -10.68 -6.65
C VAL A 43 0.99 -9.67 -7.00
N SER A 44 1.44 -9.64 -8.27
CA SER A 44 2.39 -8.63 -8.75
C SER A 44 1.80 -7.23 -8.65
N THR A 45 0.57 -7.03 -9.12
CA THR A 45 -0.14 -5.76 -9.04
C THR A 45 -0.39 -5.33 -7.60
N ALA A 46 -0.72 -6.26 -6.70
CA ALA A 46 -0.86 -5.96 -5.27
C ALA A 46 0.42 -5.39 -4.66
N ARG A 47 1.61 -5.91 -5.04
CA ARG A 47 2.91 -5.35 -4.62
C ARG A 47 3.08 -3.92 -5.12
N VAL A 48 2.77 -3.66 -6.39
CA VAL A 48 2.90 -2.32 -7.00
C VAL A 48 2.00 -1.32 -6.26
N LEU A 49 0.74 -1.66 -6.02
CA LEU A 49 -0.20 -0.79 -5.30
C LEU A 49 0.19 -0.54 -3.84
N ALA A 50 0.63 -1.59 -3.13
CA ALA A 50 1.10 -1.46 -1.76
C ALA A 50 2.34 -0.56 -1.66
N LEU A 51 3.29 -0.70 -2.60
CA LEU A 51 4.48 0.16 -2.65
C LEU A 51 4.14 1.59 -3.06
N ALA A 52 3.22 1.79 -4.01
CA ALA A 52 2.75 3.13 -4.35
C ALA A 52 2.15 3.85 -3.14
N ALA A 53 1.36 3.14 -2.31
CA ALA A 53 0.84 3.70 -1.06
C ALA A 53 1.97 4.09 -0.09
N LEU A 54 3.01 3.27 0.05
CA LEU A 54 4.12 3.56 0.96
C LEU A 54 5.06 4.67 0.43
N ASP A 55 5.27 4.72 -0.88
CA ASP A 55 6.18 5.65 -1.53
C ASP A 55 5.57 7.04 -1.71
N GLU A 56 4.32 7.11 -2.14
CA GLU A 56 3.63 8.36 -2.48
C GLU A 56 2.78 8.90 -1.32
N HIS A 57 2.34 8.01 -0.41
CA HIS A 57 1.43 8.34 0.69
C HIS A 57 1.94 7.92 2.08
N GLY A 58 3.23 7.62 2.25
CA GLY A 58 3.74 7.09 3.53
C GLY A 58 3.60 8.05 4.73
N ASP A 59 3.53 9.36 4.48
CA ASP A 59 3.36 10.37 5.54
C ASP A 59 1.91 10.48 6.03
N ASP A 60 0.95 10.34 5.12
CA ASP A 60 -0.48 10.58 5.33
C ASP A 60 -1.34 9.31 5.25
N SER A 61 -0.72 8.14 5.09
CA SER A 61 -1.40 6.85 5.11
C SER A 61 -0.75 5.83 6.04
N LEU A 62 -1.52 4.81 6.40
CA LEU A 62 -1.08 3.62 7.09
C LEU A 62 -1.51 2.41 6.26
N VAL A 63 -0.52 1.69 5.73
CA VAL A 63 -0.71 0.42 5.05
C VAL A 63 -0.72 -0.70 6.08
N VAL A 64 -1.77 -1.50 6.09
CA VAL A 64 -1.97 -2.64 7.00
C VAL A 64 -1.92 -3.92 6.18
N ILE A 65 -0.94 -4.78 6.47
CA ILE A 65 -0.72 -6.02 5.72
C ILE A 65 -0.60 -7.18 6.72
N PRO A 66 -1.54 -8.13 6.75
CA PRO A 66 -1.41 -9.31 7.60
C PRO A 66 -0.09 -10.05 7.34
N ARG A 67 0.50 -10.61 8.39
CA ARG A 67 1.80 -11.29 8.31
C ARG A 67 1.88 -12.34 7.19
N PRO A 68 0.89 -13.25 6.99
CA PRO A 68 0.94 -14.20 5.88
C PRO A 68 1.01 -13.51 4.51
N ASP A 69 0.27 -12.42 4.33
CA ASP A 69 0.26 -11.65 3.09
C ASP A 69 1.57 -10.89 2.88
N ALA A 70 2.15 -10.35 3.94
CA ALA A 70 3.45 -9.69 3.90
C ALA A 70 4.57 -10.66 3.46
N THR A 71 4.54 -11.91 3.95
CA THR A 71 5.45 -12.97 3.50
C THR A 71 5.25 -13.32 2.02
N ILE A 72 4.01 -13.41 1.54
CA ILE A 72 3.71 -13.73 0.12
C ILE A 72 4.11 -12.58 -0.82
N LEU A 73 3.76 -11.35 -0.44
CA LEU A 73 3.99 -10.15 -1.25
C LEU A 73 5.47 -9.77 -1.27
N PHE A 74 6.16 -9.80 -0.13
CA PHE A 74 7.50 -9.22 0.00
C PHE A 74 8.56 -10.23 0.43
N GLY A 75 8.20 -11.46 0.79
CA GLY A 75 9.18 -12.45 1.24
C GLY A 75 9.90 -12.03 2.52
N LEU A 76 9.19 -11.30 3.40
CA LEU A 76 9.67 -10.92 4.73
C LEU A 76 9.73 -12.17 5.62
N ALA A 77 10.84 -12.32 6.33
CA ALA A 77 11.01 -13.38 7.33
C ALA A 77 10.34 -12.98 8.66
N GLU A 78 10.00 -13.97 9.50
CA GLU A 78 9.27 -13.71 10.76
C GLU A 78 9.99 -12.76 11.71
N ASP A 79 11.32 -12.77 11.70
CA ASP A 79 12.20 -11.90 12.49
C ASP A 79 12.27 -10.45 11.95
N GLU A 80 11.88 -10.21 10.69
CA GLU A 80 11.83 -8.87 10.08
C GLU A 80 10.49 -8.15 10.34
N LEU A 81 9.50 -8.84 10.92
CA LEU A 81 8.10 -8.43 11.00
C LEU A 81 7.69 -7.84 12.37
N LEU A 82 8.67 -7.46 13.21
CA LEU A 82 8.45 -7.19 14.65
C LEU A 82 8.76 -5.77 15.13
N ASP A 83 9.11 -4.83 14.26
CA ASP A 83 9.39 -3.45 14.70
C ASP A 83 8.14 -2.56 14.60
N ASP A 84 7.52 -2.28 15.76
CA ASP A 84 6.36 -1.39 15.98
C ASP A 84 6.56 0.07 15.51
N ASP A 85 7.78 0.47 15.14
CA ASP A 85 8.15 1.87 14.81
C ASP A 85 8.29 2.12 13.30
N THR A 86 7.61 1.31 12.48
CA THR A 86 7.68 1.44 11.03
C THR A 86 6.67 2.50 10.55
N ALA A 87 7.16 3.72 10.32
CA ALA A 87 6.34 4.82 9.81
C ALA A 87 5.63 4.43 8.48
N GLY A 88 4.30 4.36 8.52
CA GLY A 88 3.45 4.13 7.35
C GLY A 88 3.05 2.66 7.09
N LEU A 89 3.60 1.68 7.83
CA LEU A 89 3.30 0.26 7.67
C LEU A 89 3.00 -0.41 9.01
N PHE A 90 1.92 -1.20 9.06
CA PHE A 90 1.57 -2.04 10.21
C PHE A 90 1.35 -3.49 9.76
N ILE A 91 2.00 -4.45 10.42
CA ILE A 91 1.95 -5.86 10.05
C ILE A 91 1.38 -6.73 11.19
N PRO A 92 0.05 -6.80 11.32
CA PRO A 92 -0.61 -7.64 12.31
C PRO A 92 -0.40 -9.14 12.03
N GLY A 93 -0.53 -9.99 13.06
CA GLY A 93 -0.21 -11.42 12.95
C GLY A 93 -1.07 -12.21 11.95
N ASN A 94 -2.30 -11.77 11.68
CA ASN A 94 -3.23 -12.39 10.72
C ASN A 94 -4.32 -11.39 10.28
N LEU A 95 -5.21 -11.83 9.37
CA LEU A 95 -6.28 -11.00 8.82
C LEU A 95 -7.30 -10.56 9.88
N ASP A 96 -7.67 -11.43 10.81
CA ASP A 96 -8.59 -11.10 11.90
C ASP A 96 -8.06 -9.94 12.76
N ALA A 97 -6.79 -10.00 13.15
CA ALA A 97 -6.12 -8.94 13.90
C ALA A 97 -6.01 -7.63 13.11
N ALA A 98 -5.79 -7.72 11.79
CA ALA A 98 -5.81 -6.54 10.91
C ALA A 98 -7.18 -5.86 10.90
N LEU A 99 -8.25 -6.64 10.75
CA LEU A 99 -9.61 -6.12 10.72
C LEU A 99 -10.02 -5.56 12.07
N ALA A 100 -9.70 -6.24 13.18
CA ALA A 100 -9.98 -5.75 14.53
C ALA A 100 -9.29 -4.40 14.81
N TYR A 101 -8.04 -4.24 14.36
CA TYR A 101 -7.33 -2.97 14.44
C TYR A 101 -8.04 -1.86 13.64
N LEU A 102 -8.35 -2.12 12.36
CA LEU A 102 -9.01 -1.14 11.49
C LEU A 102 -10.39 -0.73 12.03
N GLU A 103 -11.19 -1.70 12.50
CA GLU A 103 -12.50 -1.44 13.11
C GLU A 103 -12.38 -0.55 14.34
N THR A 104 -11.41 -0.82 15.21
CA THR A 104 -11.17 -0.03 16.43
C THR A 104 -10.76 1.40 16.08
N GLU A 105 -9.78 1.55 15.18
CA GLU A 105 -9.29 2.86 14.73
C GLU A 105 -10.41 3.69 14.08
N LEU A 106 -11.21 3.09 13.19
CA LEU A 106 -12.33 3.76 12.53
C LEU A 106 -13.44 4.14 13.50
N ALA A 107 -13.76 3.27 14.47
CA ALA A 107 -14.74 3.56 15.51
C ALA A 107 -14.29 4.72 16.41
N ILE A 108 -13.00 4.77 16.78
CA ILE A 108 -12.43 5.89 17.56
C ILE A 108 -12.58 7.20 16.77
N ARG A 109 -12.21 7.23 15.49
CA ARG A 109 -12.33 8.42 14.63
C ARG A 109 -13.77 8.91 14.53
N GLN A 110 -14.72 7.99 14.34
CA GLN A 110 -16.14 8.31 14.28
C GLN A 110 -16.65 8.91 15.58
N ASN A 111 -16.24 8.36 16.73
CA ASN A 111 -16.67 8.81 18.05
C ASN A 111 -16.03 10.13 18.48
N THR A 112 -14.79 10.38 18.07
CA THR A 112 -14.01 11.59 18.45
C THR A 112 -14.18 12.75 17.48
N GLY A 113 -14.72 12.50 16.28
CA GLY A 113 -14.89 13.51 15.24
C GLY A 113 -13.56 13.99 14.62
N VAL A 114 -12.48 13.20 14.73
CA VAL A 114 -11.20 13.53 14.12
C VAL A 114 -11.34 13.52 12.59
N THR A 115 -11.15 14.69 11.98
CA THR A 115 -11.28 14.87 10.52
C THR A 115 -9.96 14.82 9.76
N LYS A 116 -8.82 14.94 10.47
CA LYS A 116 -7.46 14.83 9.91
C LYS A 116 -6.75 13.64 10.54
N ALA A 117 -6.91 12.48 9.92
CA ALA A 117 -6.22 11.25 10.30
C ALA A 117 -5.58 10.61 9.06
N ARG A 118 -4.62 9.69 9.28
CA ARG A 118 -4.00 8.95 8.18
C ARG A 118 -5.03 8.11 7.43
N ARG A 119 -4.97 8.10 6.10
CA ARG A 119 -5.75 7.19 5.25
C ARG A 119 -5.36 5.75 5.60
N LEU A 120 -6.34 4.86 5.73
CA LEU A 120 -6.07 3.46 6.06
C LEU A 120 -6.17 2.61 4.80
N LEU A 121 -5.19 1.75 4.56
CA LEU A 121 -5.17 0.82 3.43
C LEU A 121 -4.95 -0.60 3.91
N LEU A 122 -5.92 -1.49 3.71
CA LEU A 122 -5.72 -2.93 3.90
C LEU A 122 -5.15 -3.56 2.62
N VAL A 123 -4.10 -4.37 2.72
CA VAL A 123 -3.64 -5.23 1.63
C VAL A 123 -3.66 -6.67 2.11
N ALA A 124 -4.53 -7.51 1.55
CA ALA A 124 -4.73 -8.86 2.06
C ALA A 124 -5.26 -9.84 1.01
N ASP A 125 -4.94 -11.13 1.19
CA ASP A 125 -5.78 -12.20 0.68
C ASP A 125 -7.08 -12.26 1.49
N CYS A 126 -8.21 -12.01 0.83
CA CYS A 126 -9.51 -11.90 1.48
C CYS A 126 -10.23 -13.25 1.66
N THR A 127 -9.59 -14.39 1.40
CA THR A 127 -10.25 -15.71 1.36
C THR A 127 -11.04 -16.04 2.64
N GLN A 128 -10.53 -15.64 3.81
CA GLN A 128 -11.16 -15.97 5.09
C GLN A 128 -12.29 -15.01 5.49
N GLU A 129 -12.20 -13.73 5.13
CA GLU A 129 -13.05 -12.66 5.71
C GLU A 129 -13.64 -11.68 4.67
N PRO A 130 -14.15 -12.13 3.50
CA PRO A 130 -14.61 -11.21 2.46
C PRO A 130 -15.82 -10.39 2.92
N ASP A 131 -16.77 -10.99 3.66
CA ASP A 131 -17.97 -10.29 4.11
C ASP A 131 -17.67 -9.27 5.21
N ARG A 132 -16.72 -9.56 6.11
CA ARG A 132 -16.30 -8.64 7.16
C ARG A 132 -15.59 -7.40 6.59
N ILE A 133 -14.72 -7.59 5.59
CA ILE A 133 -14.10 -6.48 4.86
C ILE A 133 -15.19 -5.62 4.19
N LYS A 134 -16.16 -6.24 3.52
CA LYS A 134 -17.28 -5.54 2.89
C LYS A 134 -18.09 -4.72 3.89
N ALA A 135 -18.41 -5.31 5.05
CA ALA A 135 -19.14 -4.62 6.12
C ALA A 135 -18.35 -3.44 6.70
N LEU A 136 -17.04 -3.60 6.90
CA LEU A 136 -16.14 -2.55 7.39
C LEU A 136 -16.15 -1.34 6.45
N LEU A 137 -15.95 -1.56 5.15
CA LEU A 137 -15.91 -0.49 4.14
C LEU A 137 -17.27 0.19 3.98
N ALA A 138 -18.37 -0.57 4.03
CA ALA A 138 -19.72 -0.02 3.95
C ALA A 138 -20.08 0.85 5.17
N ARG A 139 -19.62 0.46 6.37
CA ARG A 139 -19.86 1.20 7.61
C ARG A 139 -19.03 2.47 7.72
N HIS A 140 -17.86 2.52 7.07
CA HIS A 140 -16.95 3.66 7.10
C HIS A 140 -16.59 4.16 5.69
N PRO A 141 -17.54 4.75 4.93
CA PRO A 141 -17.26 5.27 3.59
C PRO A 141 -16.12 6.30 3.60
N GLY A 142 -15.07 6.04 2.81
CA GLY A 142 -13.87 6.91 2.74
C GLY A 142 -12.95 6.85 3.96
N GLY A 143 -13.26 6.05 4.98
CA GLY A 143 -12.42 5.87 6.16
C GLY A 143 -11.24 4.92 5.93
N ALA A 144 -11.43 3.92 5.07
CA ALA A 144 -10.42 2.97 4.65
C ALA A 144 -10.61 2.56 3.19
N SER A 145 -9.52 2.12 2.56
CA SER A 145 -9.49 1.45 1.26
C SER A 145 -8.89 0.05 1.41
N ALA A 146 -9.13 -0.82 0.44
CA ALA A 146 -8.59 -2.18 0.44
C ALA A 146 -8.08 -2.62 -0.93
N ILE A 147 -6.94 -3.30 -0.96
CA ILE A 147 -6.42 -4.05 -2.11
C ILE A 147 -6.52 -5.52 -1.75
N LEU A 148 -7.36 -6.25 -2.47
CA LEU A 148 -7.79 -7.58 -2.09
C LEU A 148 -7.40 -8.59 -3.16
N VAL A 149 -6.65 -9.61 -2.76
CA VAL A 149 -6.40 -10.80 -3.58
C VAL A 149 -7.37 -11.90 -3.14
N GLY A 150 -7.70 -12.83 -4.02
CA GLY A 150 -8.55 -13.97 -3.69
C GLY A 150 -10.03 -13.78 -4.08
N PRO A 151 -10.98 -14.48 -3.42
CA PRO A 151 -12.37 -14.62 -3.86
C PRO A 151 -13.25 -13.40 -3.52
N TRP A 152 -12.77 -12.18 -3.75
CA TRP A 152 -13.57 -10.97 -3.54
C TRP A 152 -14.82 -10.97 -4.44
N THR A 153 -15.97 -10.60 -3.88
CA THR A 153 -17.27 -10.63 -4.59
C THR A 153 -17.72 -9.26 -5.11
N GLY A 154 -17.01 -8.19 -4.73
CA GLY A 154 -17.27 -6.85 -5.25
C GLY A 154 -16.62 -6.62 -6.62
N GLU A 155 -16.35 -5.35 -6.93
CA GLU A 155 -15.65 -4.97 -8.16
C GLU A 155 -14.23 -5.54 -8.19
N ARG A 156 -13.83 -6.06 -9.35
CA ARG A 156 -12.55 -6.72 -9.55
C ARG A 156 -11.92 -6.36 -10.88
N ALA A 157 -10.60 -6.28 -10.87
CA ALA A 157 -9.77 -6.26 -12.06
C ALA A 157 -9.09 -7.63 -12.25
N THR A 158 -9.06 -8.09 -13.49
CA THR A 158 -8.29 -9.26 -13.91
C THR A 158 -6.98 -8.79 -14.52
N ILE A 159 -5.86 -9.36 -14.07
CA ILE A 159 -4.52 -9.05 -14.56
C ILE A 159 -3.91 -10.33 -15.11
N ASP A 160 -3.53 -10.29 -16.39
CA ASP A 160 -2.87 -11.41 -17.05
C ASP A 160 -1.38 -11.53 -16.66
N ASP A 161 -0.67 -12.46 -17.29
CA ASP A 161 0.73 -12.75 -17.01
C ASP A 161 1.69 -11.70 -17.59
N THR A 162 1.21 -10.87 -18.51
CA THR A 162 1.96 -9.74 -19.08
C THR A 162 1.77 -8.45 -18.29
N GLY A 163 0.73 -8.38 -17.45
CA GLY A 163 0.37 -7.18 -16.68
C GLY A 163 -0.76 -6.35 -17.30
N LEU A 164 -1.42 -6.85 -18.36
CA LEU A 164 -2.57 -6.18 -18.95
C LEU A 164 -3.76 -6.23 -17.99
N VAL A 165 -4.40 -5.07 -17.79
CA VAL A 165 -5.51 -4.91 -16.85
C VAL A 165 -6.84 -4.91 -17.60
N THR A 166 -7.73 -5.83 -17.22
CA THR A 166 -9.15 -5.79 -17.59
C THR A 166 -9.97 -5.48 -16.35
N ALA A 167 -10.55 -4.29 -16.29
CA ALA A 167 -11.29 -3.81 -15.11
C ALA A 167 -12.60 -3.10 -15.52
N PRO A 168 -13.64 -3.10 -14.65
CA PRO A 168 -14.81 -2.27 -14.84
C PRO A 168 -14.46 -0.78 -14.77
N ALA A 169 -15.30 0.08 -15.35
CA ALA A 169 -15.06 1.52 -15.44
C ALA A 169 -14.86 2.21 -14.08
N SER A 170 -15.48 1.67 -13.02
CA SER A 170 -15.35 2.12 -11.64
C SER A 170 -13.95 1.94 -11.05
N LEU A 171 -13.17 0.98 -11.54
CA LEU A 171 -11.78 0.76 -11.13
C LEU A 171 -10.77 1.37 -12.12
N ALA A 172 -11.22 1.91 -13.25
CA ALA A 172 -10.34 2.46 -14.29
C ALA A 172 -9.56 3.70 -13.83
N SER A 173 -10.04 4.41 -12.81
CA SER A 173 -9.32 5.52 -12.17
C SER A 173 -8.22 5.05 -11.20
N SER A 174 -8.29 3.80 -10.73
CA SER A 174 -7.37 3.24 -9.74
C SER A 174 -6.24 2.42 -10.36
N LEU A 175 -6.46 1.90 -11.58
CA LEU A 175 -5.54 1.00 -12.27
C LEU A 175 -5.27 1.50 -13.70
N PRO A 176 -4.01 1.64 -14.12
CA PRO A 176 -3.68 1.86 -15.52
C PRO A 176 -4.02 0.62 -16.36
N GLY A 177 -4.14 0.78 -17.69
CA GLY A 177 -4.41 -0.34 -18.60
C GLY A 177 -3.34 -1.44 -18.61
N HIS A 178 -2.14 -1.13 -18.11
CA HIS A 178 -1.05 -2.09 -17.94
C HIS A 178 -0.28 -1.77 -16.65
N VAL A 179 -0.04 -2.79 -15.83
CA VAL A 179 0.78 -2.70 -14.61
C VAL A 179 2.04 -3.54 -14.79
N PRO A 180 3.24 -2.96 -14.70
CA PRO A 180 4.47 -3.71 -14.90
C PRO A 180 4.62 -4.83 -13.85
N ALA A 181 5.11 -5.98 -14.31
CA ALA A 181 5.41 -7.09 -13.42
C ALA A 181 6.50 -6.68 -12.40
N LEU A 182 6.26 -7.02 -11.13
CA LEU A 182 7.16 -6.74 -10.02
C LEU A 182 7.46 -8.04 -9.27
N SER A 183 8.73 -8.43 -9.32
CA SER A 183 9.21 -9.63 -8.64
C SER A 183 9.13 -9.46 -7.12
N ARG A 184 9.02 -10.59 -6.40
CA ARG A 184 8.99 -10.58 -4.92
C ARG A 184 10.26 -9.97 -4.33
N THR A 185 11.43 -10.30 -4.87
CA THR A 185 12.73 -9.78 -4.41
C THR A 185 12.82 -8.27 -4.63
N GLU A 186 12.47 -7.79 -5.83
CA GLU A 186 12.48 -6.36 -6.11
C GLU A 186 11.47 -5.60 -5.25
N ALA A 187 10.30 -6.17 -5.00
CA ALA A 187 9.31 -5.59 -4.10
C ALA A 187 9.83 -5.48 -2.66
N ARG A 188 10.57 -6.49 -2.17
CA ARG A 188 11.22 -6.45 -0.85
C ARG A 188 12.24 -5.32 -0.75
N ASP A 189 13.11 -5.21 -1.75
CA ASP A 189 14.16 -4.18 -1.77
C ASP A 189 13.54 -2.77 -1.79
N ARG A 190 12.48 -2.57 -2.59
CA ARG A 190 11.72 -1.32 -2.63
C ARG A 190 11.01 -1.03 -1.31
N LEU A 191 10.41 -2.04 -0.68
CA LEU A 191 9.77 -1.92 0.62
C LEU A 191 10.78 -1.43 1.67
N LEU A 192 11.90 -2.13 1.82
CA LEU A 192 12.95 -1.75 2.77
C LEU A 192 13.49 -0.34 2.50
N ALA A 193 13.65 0.03 1.23
CA ALA A 193 14.05 1.39 0.86
C ALA A 193 12.98 2.44 1.23
N ALA A 194 11.69 2.14 1.08
CA ALA A 194 10.59 3.01 1.51
C ALA A 194 10.60 3.23 3.02
N LEU A 195 10.70 2.13 3.79
CA LEU A 195 10.73 2.20 5.25
C LEU A 195 11.96 2.96 5.77
N ALA A 196 13.13 2.79 5.14
CA ALA A 196 14.34 3.53 5.49
C ALA A 196 14.22 5.04 5.25
N ARG A 197 13.43 5.49 4.25
CA ARG A 197 13.14 6.91 4.02
C ARG A 197 12.32 7.50 5.17
N HIS A 198 11.32 6.76 5.62
CA HIS A 198 10.39 7.18 6.67
C HIS A 198 10.99 7.12 8.08
N LYS A 199 12.06 6.34 8.30
CA LYS A 199 12.79 6.24 9.58
C LYS A 199 13.70 7.44 9.89
N LYS A 200 13.85 8.44 9.01
CA LYS A 200 14.74 9.60 9.28
C LYS A 200 14.25 10.39 10.51
N PRO A 201 15.13 10.66 11.48
CA PRO A 201 14.73 11.14 12.80
C PRO A 201 14.27 12.59 12.71
N GLY A 202 13.01 12.84 13.08
CA GLY A 202 12.64 14.14 13.62
C GLY A 202 13.59 14.50 14.76
N LYS A 203 14.11 15.73 14.74
CA LYS A 203 14.94 16.30 15.82
C LYS A 203 14.44 15.83 17.20
N PRO A 204 15.32 15.35 18.10
CA PRO A 204 14.89 15.02 19.45
C PRO A 204 14.27 16.26 20.08
N SER A 205 12.98 16.17 20.42
CA SER A 205 12.28 17.17 21.21
C SER A 205 13.14 17.50 22.44
N PRO A 206 13.42 18.78 22.74
CA PRO A 206 14.29 19.13 23.84
C PRO A 206 13.67 18.58 25.12
N LYS A 207 14.39 17.68 25.80
CA LYS A 207 14.04 17.14 27.11
C LYS A 207 13.59 18.30 27.98
N ARG A 208 12.30 18.33 28.29
CA ARG A 208 11.67 19.27 29.22
C ARG A 208 12.39 19.12 30.55
N ARG A 209 13.33 20.03 30.84
CA ARG A 209 13.99 20.15 32.15
C ARG A 209 12.85 20.27 33.16
N SER A 210 12.65 19.22 33.94
CA SER A 210 11.81 19.25 35.13
C SER A 210 12.46 20.26 36.09
N SER A 211 11.86 21.45 36.17
CA SER A 211 12.13 22.37 37.27
C SER A 211 11.61 21.72 38.55
N SER A 212 12.51 21.16 39.33
CA SER A 212 12.22 20.80 40.72
C SER A 212 11.94 22.09 41.49
N ARG A 213 10.66 22.36 41.71
CA ARG A 213 10.20 23.48 42.53
C ARG A 213 9.87 22.98 43.95
N ARG A 214 10.86 23.14 44.84
CA ARG A 214 10.75 23.47 46.30
C ARG A 214 10.04 22.47 47.24
N PRO A 215 10.22 22.54 48.57
CA PRO A 215 10.13 23.73 49.45
C PRO A 215 11.41 24.53 49.64
#